data_AF-A0A368DBP7-F1
#
_entry.id   AF-A0A368DBP7-F1
#
_cell.length_a   1.000
_cell.length_b   1.000
_cell.length_c   1.000
_cell.angle_alpha   90.00
_cell.angle_beta   90.00
_cell.angle_gamma   90.00
#
_symmetry.space_group_name_H-M   'P 1'
#
loop_
_entity.id
_entity.type
_entity.pdbx_description
1 polymer ?
#
loop_
_entity_poly.entity_id
_entity_poly.type
_entity_poly.pdbx_seq_one_letter_code
_entity_poly.pdbx_strand_id
1 'polypeptide(L)'
;MNIDYIQNKINHHREKLLEHKLYSKIEAIEDLRVFTENHIYAVWDFMSLLKALQIQLTCTKTPWVPNNNSQTAYLINEIVLAEETDVNQSGQRKSHYELYLDAMKDIGAEIEGPTKIINEIAKSDNIFNCIDSLNIHPNIKEFLNFTFSVIDEGKPHKIAAIFTFGRENLIPNMFNEILREFEKNITNVDISKLIYYFERHIELDEDEHGPMALEMVSHLAHNDSKKWDEIEKISIEALEKRILLWDAIDDQIKNKSWSEQRDSNNETYSLNYNT
;
A
#
# COMPACT_ATOMS: atom_id res chain seq x y z
N MET A 1 9.29 -25.17 1.47
CA MET A 1 8.46 -24.00 1.80
C MET A 1 7.70 -23.60 0.55
N ASN A 2 6.48 -23.11 0.65
CA ASN A 2 5.63 -22.71 -0.47
C ASN A 2 4.80 -21.49 -0.08
N ILE A 3 4.00 -20.98 -1.02
CA ILE A 3 3.12 -19.82 -0.81
C ILE A 3 2.17 -20.02 0.37
N ASP A 4 1.47 -21.16 0.45
CA ASP A 4 0.52 -21.43 1.54
C ASP A 4 1.19 -21.38 2.92
N TYR A 5 2.42 -21.90 3.02
CA TYR A 5 3.20 -21.80 4.24
C TYR A 5 3.50 -20.34 4.61
N ILE A 6 3.93 -19.51 3.64
CA ILE A 6 4.19 -18.08 3.89
C ILE A 6 2.92 -17.38 4.32
N GLN A 7 1.79 -17.59 3.62
CA GLN A 7 0.49 -17.01 3.95
C GLN A 7 0.06 -17.35 5.39
N ASN A 8 0.21 -18.62 5.80
CA ASN A 8 -0.06 -19.04 7.17
C ASN A 8 0.84 -18.32 8.19
N LYS A 9 2.12 -18.10 7.87
CA LYS A 9 3.08 -17.42 8.77
C LYS A 9 2.75 -15.95 8.97
N ILE A 10 2.28 -15.28 7.94
CA ILE A 10 1.97 -13.85 7.98
C ILE A 10 0.53 -13.55 8.42
N ASN A 11 -0.33 -14.58 8.55
CA ASN A 11 -1.75 -14.40 8.78
C ASN A 11 -2.06 -13.58 10.03
N HIS A 12 -1.34 -13.82 11.14
CA HIS A 12 -1.54 -13.06 12.37
C HIS A 12 -1.28 -11.54 12.18
N HIS A 13 -0.21 -11.18 11.47
CA HIS A 13 0.09 -9.77 11.16
C HIS A 13 -0.91 -9.17 10.18
N ARG A 14 -1.39 -9.96 9.22
CA ARG A 14 -2.43 -9.56 8.28
C ARG A 14 -3.73 -9.23 9.02
N GLU A 15 -4.20 -10.14 9.87
CA GLU A 15 -5.40 -9.96 10.71
C GLU A 15 -5.27 -8.70 11.57
N LYS A 16 -4.12 -8.50 12.23
CA LYS A 16 -3.88 -7.29 13.03
C LYS A 16 -4.02 -5.99 12.23
N LEU A 17 -3.66 -5.98 10.94
CA LEU A 17 -3.85 -4.81 10.10
C LEU A 17 -5.30 -4.65 9.63
N LEU A 18 -6.00 -5.74 9.33
CA LEU A 18 -7.42 -5.70 8.94
C LEU A 18 -8.33 -5.32 10.10
N GLU A 19 -7.94 -5.64 11.33
CA GLU A 19 -8.66 -5.29 12.56
C GLU A 19 -8.08 -4.04 13.26
N HIS A 20 -7.29 -3.23 12.54
CA HIS A 20 -6.59 -2.12 13.17
C HIS A 20 -7.57 -1.06 13.70
N LYS A 21 -7.38 -0.64 14.97
CA LYS A 21 -8.16 0.42 15.66
C LYS A 21 -8.24 1.77 14.94
N LEU A 22 -7.44 1.98 13.89
CA LEU A 22 -7.42 3.21 13.12
C LEU A 22 -8.75 3.42 12.41
N TYR A 23 -9.31 2.36 11.83
CA TYR A 23 -10.49 2.46 10.97
C TYR A 23 -11.68 3.03 11.73
N SER A 24 -11.90 2.58 12.96
CA SER A 24 -13.00 3.03 13.79
C SER A 24 -12.86 4.45 14.34
N LYS A 25 -11.67 5.04 14.26
CA LYS A 25 -11.41 6.43 14.66
C LYS A 25 -11.57 7.43 13.52
N ILE A 26 -11.74 6.96 12.28
CA ILE A 26 -12.01 7.87 11.16
C ILE A 26 -13.52 8.16 11.14
N GLU A 27 -13.89 9.18 11.89
CA GLU A 27 -15.31 9.51 12.14
C GLU A 27 -15.71 10.84 11.49
N ALA A 28 -14.75 11.71 11.18
CA ALA A 28 -14.97 12.99 10.53
C ALA A 28 -14.04 13.22 9.34
N ILE A 29 -14.37 14.23 8.53
CA ILE A 29 -13.58 14.62 7.37
C ILE A 29 -12.17 15.07 7.77
N GLU A 30 -11.99 15.66 8.94
CA GLU A 30 -10.68 16.05 9.48
C GLU A 30 -9.78 14.83 9.73
N ASP A 31 -10.35 13.73 10.25
CA ASP A 31 -9.61 12.50 10.50
C ASP A 31 -9.21 11.84 9.16
N LEU A 32 -10.09 11.94 8.16
CA LEU A 32 -9.80 11.48 6.80
C LEU A 32 -8.68 12.28 6.13
N ARG A 33 -8.64 13.60 6.33
CA ARG A 33 -7.53 14.44 5.86
C ARG A 33 -6.21 13.96 6.46
N VAL A 34 -6.15 13.79 7.78
CA VAL A 34 -4.95 13.27 8.47
C VAL A 34 -4.55 11.88 7.95
N PHE A 35 -5.53 10.99 7.72
CA PHE A 35 -5.27 9.69 7.12
C PHE A 35 -4.58 9.82 5.76
N THR A 36 -5.16 10.60 4.84
CA THR A 36 -4.64 10.71 3.47
C THR A 36 -3.29 11.45 3.39
N GLU A 37 -3.08 12.46 4.23
CA GLU A 37 -1.82 13.23 4.35
C GLU A 37 -0.62 12.36 4.73
N ASN A 38 -0.87 11.26 5.45
CA ASN A 38 0.16 10.31 5.88
C ASN A 38 0.20 9.06 5.00
N HIS A 39 -0.96 8.57 4.55
CA HIS A 39 -1.03 7.37 3.69
C HIS A 39 -0.45 7.59 2.30
N ILE A 40 -0.41 8.84 1.80
CA ILE A 40 0.22 9.18 0.51
C ILE A 40 1.68 8.68 0.39
N TYR A 41 2.43 8.57 1.49
CA TYR A 41 3.78 8.01 1.47
C TYR A 41 3.78 6.53 1.05
N ALA A 42 2.77 5.76 1.44
CA ALA A 42 2.59 4.38 1.03
C ALA A 42 2.05 4.23 -0.41
N VAL A 43 1.26 5.20 -0.87
CA VAL A 43 0.84 5.26 -2.29
C VAL A 43 2.07 5.49 -3.18
N TRP A 44 2.97 6.38 -2.76
CA TRP A 44 4.19 6.70 -3.51
C TRP A 44 5.27 5.61 -3.42
N ASP A 45 5.51 5.02 -2.23
CA ASP A 45 6.55 3.99 -2.08
C ASP A 45 6.23 2.69 -2.83
N PHE A 46 4.94 2.37 -2.98
CA PHE A 46 4.45 1.26 -3.79
C PHE A 46 4.97 1.35 -5.22
N MET A 47 4.91 2.54 -5.83
CA MET A 47 5.44 2.78 -7.17
C MET A 47 6.94 2.50 -7.25
N SER A 48 7.69 2.76 -6.17
CA SER A 48 9.13 2.48 -6.14
C SER A 48 9.42 0.97 -6.13
N LEU A 49 8.63 0.18 -5.41
CA LEU A 49 8.70 -1.30 -5.47
C LEU A 49 8.33 -1.82 -6.86
N LEU A 50 7.24 -1.31 -7.45
CA LEU A 50 6.79 -1.68 -8.80
C LEU A 50 7.85 -1.37 -9.85
N LYS A 51 8.45 -0.17 -9.82
CA LYS A 51 9.54 0.20 -10.74
C LYS A 51 10.77 -0.68 -10.54
N ALA A 52 11.14 -1.01 -9.29
CA ALA A 52 12.26 -1.93 -9.04
C ALA A 52 12.01 -3.31 -9.65
N LEU A 53 10.79 -3.85 -9.52
CA LEU A 53 10.40 -5.10 -10.17
C LEU A 53 10.39 -4.97 -11.69
N GLN A 54 9.86 -3.88 -12.26
CA GLN A 54 9.87 -3.65 -13.70
C GLN A 54 11.29 -3.63 -14.27
N ILE A 55 12.22 -2.95 -13.60
CA ILE A 55 13.63 -2.90 -14.00
C ILE A 55 14.27 -4.29 -14.00
N GLN A 56 13.91 -5.15 -13.04
CA GLN A 56 14.54 -6.45 -12.87
C GLN A 56 13.90 -7.58 -13.68
N LEU A 57 12.58 -7.48 -13.92
CA LEU A 57 11.77 -8.57 -14.47
C LEU A 57 11.30 -8.31 -15.90
N THR A 58 11.45 -7.08 -16.41
CA THR A 58 11.12 -6.70 -17.79
C THR A 58 12.32 -6.03 -18.49
N CYS A 59 12.10 -5.46 -19.67
CA CYS A 59 13.12 -4.70 -20.38
C CYS A 59 12.74 -3.21 -20.40
N THR A 60 13.50 -2.39 -19.68
CA THR A 60 13.31 -0.93 -19.59
C THR A 60 14.45 -0.14 -20.24
N LYS A 61 15.35 -0.81 -20.97
CA LYS A 61 16.58 -0.23 -21.53
C LYS A 61 16.71 -0.53 -23.03
N THR A 62 17.51 0.28 -23.72
CA THR A 62 17.89 0.06 -25.13
C THR A 62 19.35 -0.41 -25.25
N PRO A 63 19.67 -1.37 -26.15
CA PRO A 63 18.75 -2.06 -27.05
C PRO A 63 17.82 -3.03 -26.31
N TRP A 64 16.62 -3.26 -26.87
CA TRP A 64 15.66 -4.21 -26.32
C TRP A 64 16.17 -5.64 -26.43
N VAL A 65 15.95 -6.42 -25.38
CA VAL A 65 16.22 -7.86 -25.31
C VAL A 65 15.02 -8.57 -24.69
N PRO A 66 14.70 -9.81 -25.11
CA PRO A 66 13.60 -10.57 -24.53
C PRO A 66 13.87 -10.89 -23.06
N ASN A 67 12.81 -10.92 -22.25
CA ASN A 67 12.88 -11.36 -20.85
C ASN A 67 12.91 -12.89 -20.76
N ASN A 68 13.28 -13.42 -19.57
CA ASN A 68 13.35 -14.86 -19.32
C ASN A 68 12.02 -15.49 -18.88
N ASN A 69 11.03 -14.68 -18.51
CA ASN A 69 9.72 -15.13 -18.03
C ASN A 69 8.63 -14.14 -18.47
N SER A 70 7.98 -14.45 -19.60
CA SER A 70 6.95 -13.59 -20.18
C SER A 70 5.73 -13.43 -19.28
N GLN A 71 5.41 -14.41 -18.43
CA GLN A 71 4.25 -14.33 -17.53
C GLN A 71 4.48 -13.29 -16.44
N THR A 72 5.66 -13.32 -15.81
CA THR A 72 6.03 -12.30 -14.82
C THR A 72 6.17 -10.91 -15.46
N ALA A 73 6.73 -10.84 -16.67
CA ALA A 73 6.83 -9.57 -17.37
C ALA A 73 5.47 -8.99 -17.79
N TYR A 74 4.52 -9.85 -18.18
CA TYR A 74 3.14 -9.46 -18.44
C TYR A 74 2.51 -8.87 -17.17
N LEU A 75 2.52 -9.60 -16.05
CA LEU A 75 2.00 -9.09 -14.76
C LEU A 75 2.52 -7.70 -14.42
N ILE A 76 3.85 -7.53 -14.42
CA ILE A 76 4.44 -6.26 -14.02
C ILE A 76 4.08 -5.14 -14.99
N ASN A 77 4.00 -5.42 -16.30
CA ASN A 77 3.60 -4.40 -17.27
C ASN A 77 2.11 -4.05 -17.18
N GLU A 78 1.23 -5.00 -16.87
CA GLU A 78 -0.21 -4.74 -16.66
C GLU A 78 -0.43 -3.88 -15.41
N ILE A 79 0.22 -4.22 -14.29
CA ILE A 79 0.16 -3.40 -13.08
C ILE A 79 0.74 -2.00 -13.37
N VAL A 80 1.83 -1.89 -14.14
CA VAL A 80 2.35 -0.58 -14.55
C VAL A 80 1.35 0.20 -15.41
N LEU A 81 0.65 -0.47 -16.33
CA LEU A 81 -0.39 0.17 -17.16
C LEU A 81 -1.51 0.74 -16.28
N ALA A 82 -1.99 -0.05 -15.31
CA ALA A 82 -2.99 0.38 -14.34
C ALA A 82 -2.45 1.54 -13.50
N GLU A 83 -1.33 1.35 -12.81
CA GLU A 83 -0.85 2.31 -11.81
C GLU A 83 -0.35 3.65 -12.41
N GLU A 84 0.30 3.65 -13.57
CA GLU A 84 0.86 4.88 -14.17
C GLU A 84 -0.11 5.58 -15.12
N THR A 85 -1.07 4.84 -15.69
CA THR A 85 -1.90 5.35 -16.78
C THR A 85 -3.35 4.85 -16.74
N ASP A 86 -3.93 4.69 -15.55
CA ASP A 86 -5.36 4.44 -15.40
C ASP A 86 -6.21 5.61 -15.93
N VAL A 87 -7.52 5.52 -15.75
CA VAL A 87 -8.48 6.59 -16.02
C VAL A 87 -9.07 7.12 -14.72
N ASN A 88 -9.47 8.40 -14.71
CA ASN A 88 -10.35 8.94 -13.69
C ASN A 88 -11.83 8.69 -14.07
N GLN A 89 -12.77 9.13 -13.21
CA GLN A 89 -14.22 9.02 -13.44
C GLN A 89 -14.71 9.72 -14.73
N SER A 90 -13.89 10.62 -15.31
CA SER A 90 -14.18 11.30 -16.59
C SER A 90 -13.53 10.61 -17.79
N GLY A 91 -12.90 9.45 -17.61
CA GLY A 91 -12.19 8.72 -18.66
C GLY A 91 -10.84 9.31 -19.07
N GLN A 92 -10.30 10.26 -18.30
CA GLN A 92 -9.02 10.90 -18.61
C GLN A 92 -7.86 10.14 -17.97
N ARG A 93 -6.75 10.00 -18.69
CA ARG A 93 -5.58 9.25 -18.22
C ARG A 93 -4.92 9.92 -17.02
N LYS A 94 -4.68 9.15 -15.96
CA LYS A 94 -4.00 9.55 -14.72
C LYS A 94 -3.32 8.35 -14.07
N SER A 95 -2.20 8.60 -13.40
CA SER A 95 -1.64 7.63 -12.46
C SER A 95 -2.50 7.52 -11.20
N HIS A 96 -2.44 6.38 -10.51
CA HIS A 96 -3.08 6.19 -9.22
C HIS A 96 -2.61 7.21 -8.18
N TYR A 97 -1.34 7.60 -8.20
CA TYR A 97 -0.83 8.70 -7.36
C TYR A 97 -1.53 10.04 -7.65
N GLU A 98 -1.77 10.37 -8.93
CA GLU A 98 -2.53 11.57 -9.29
C GLU A 98 -4.02 11.47 -8.92
N LEU A 99 -4.63 10.28 -9.04
CA LEU A 99 -5.99 10.03 -8.56
C LEU A 99 -6.08 10.27 -7.05
N TYR A 100 -5.10 9.78 -6.29
CA TYR A 100 -5.03 9.98 -4.85
C TYR A 100 -4.89 11.47 -4.47
N LEU A 101 -4.02 12.21 -5.17
CA LEU A 101 -3.88 13.65 -4.97
C LEU A 101 -5.16 14.43 -5.30
N ASP A 102 -5.89 14.04 -6.34
CA ASP A 102 -7.18 14.65 -6.66
C ASP A 102 -8.22 14.35 -5.57
N ALA A 103 -8.25 13.13 -5.05
CA ALA A 103 -9.11 12.76 -3.94
C ALA A 103 -8.77 13.56 -2.67
N MET A 104 -7.50 13.73 -2.34
CA MET A 104 -7.02 14.57 -1.23
C MET A 104 -7.49 16.02 -1.36
N LYS A 105 -7.35 16.62 -2.56
CA LYS A 105 -7.80 17.99 -2.82
C LYS A 105 -9.31 18.14 -2.61
N ASP A 106 -10.10 17.19 -3.08
CA ASP A 106 -11.56 17.25 -2.99
C ASP A 106 -12.06 17.22 -1.55
N ILE A 107 -11.40 16.43 -0.68
CA ILE A 107 -11.73 16.40 0.75
C ILE A 107 -11.11 17.57 1.54
N GLY A 108 -10.29 18.41 0.90
CA GLY A 108 -9.60 19.54 1.51
C GLY A 108 -8.40 19.14 2.39
N ALA A 109 -7.75 18.01 2.09
CA ALA A 109 -6.52 17.60 2.74
C ALA A 109 -5.33 18.44 2.24
N GLU A 110 -4.32 18.59 3.08
CA GLU A 110 -3.12 19.34 2.72
C GLU A 110 -2.17 18.51 1.85
N ILE A 111 -1.83 19.02 0.66
CA ILE A 111 -1.05 18.27 -0.33
C ILE A 111 0.37 18.80 -0.51
N GLU A 112 0.64 20.08 -0.25
CA GLU A 112 1.93 20.70 -0.59
C GLU A 112 3.03 20.15 0.32
N GLY A 113 2.75 19.98 1.62
CA GLY A 113 3.67 19.38 2.58
C GLY A 113 4.15 17.98 2.16
N PRO A 114 3.26 16.99 2.04
CA PRO A 114 3.63 15.63 1.64
C PRO A 114 4.29 15.57 0.26
N THR A 115 3.77 16.29 -0.74
CA THR A 115 4.36 16.30 -2.09
C THR A 115 5.74 16.96 -2.13
N LYS A 116 5.98 18.01 -1.34
CA LYS A 116 7.31 18.62 -1.21
C LYS A 116 8.30 17.61 -0.61
N ILE A 117 7.91 16.90 0.44
CA ILE A 117 8.74 15.86 1.06
C ILE A 117 9.07 14.75 0.05
N ILE A 118 8.08 14.23 -0.67
CA ILE A 118 8.30 13.21 -1.71
C ILE A 118 9.29 13.72 -2.77
N ASN A 119 9.16 14.98 -3.20
CA ASN A 119 10.09 15.60 -4.14
C ASN A 119 11.51 15.79 -3.58
N GLU A 120 11.65 16.09 -2.29
CA GLU A 120 12.95 16.17 -1.61
C GLU A 120 13.63 14.79 -1.59
N ILE A 121 12.89 13.73 -1.24
CA ILE A 121 13.38 12.35 -1.26
C ILE A 121 13.81 11.95 -2.67
N ALA A 122 12.96 12.18 -3.68
CA ALA A 122 13.22 11.80 -5.07
C ALA A 122 14.44 12.50 -5.70
N LYS A 123 14.84 13.68 -5.19
CA LYS A 123 16.01 14.44 -5.66
C LYS A 123 17.25 14.20 -4.81
N SER A 124 17.15 13.40 -3.75
CA SER A 124 18.27 13.19 -2.83
C SER A 124 19.34 12.28 -3.43
N ASP A 125 20.61 12.61 -3.17
CA ASP A 125 21.75 11.74 -3.51
C ASP A 125 21.85 10.54 -2.56
N ASN A 126 21.32 10.69 -1.34
CA ASN A 126 21.25 9.64 -0.33
C ASN A 126 19.85 9.64 0.30
N ILE A 127 19.06 8.66 -0.12
CA ILE A 127 17.65 8.53 0.26
C ILE A 127 17.47 8.32 1.76
N PHE A 128 18.34 7.53 2.40
CA PHE A 128 18.26 7.22 3.83
C PHE A 128 18.53 8.45 4.69
N ASN A 129 19.61 9.19 4.41
CA ASN A 129 19.91 10.45 5.09
C ASN A 129 18.80 11.49 4.91
N CYS A 130 18.20 11.53 3.71
CA CYS A 130 17.07 12.41 3.44
C CYS A 130 15.88 12.05 4.32
N ILE A 131 15.43 10.78 4.29
CA ILE A 131 14.31 10.28 5.09
C ILE A 131 14.52 10.55 6.59
N ASP A 132 15.72 10.26 7.09
CA ASP A 132 16.06 10.44 8.51
C ASP A 132 15.98 11.91 8.95
N SER A 133 16.26 12.85 8.04
CA SER A 133 16.21 14.29 8.30
C SER A 133 14.80 14.90 8.24
N LEU A 134 13.81 14.20 7.66
CA LEU A 134 12.45 14.73 7.49
C LEU A 134 11.78 15.02 8.83
N ASN A 135 10.90 16.02 8.87
CA ASN A 135 10.08 16.28 10.05
C ASN A 135 8.71 15.59 9.96
N ILE A 136 8.73 14.26 9.90
CA ILE A 136 7.54 13.39 9.87
C ILE A 136 7.62 12.33 10.97
N HIS A 137 6.50 11.64 11.22
CA HIS A 137 6.41 10.64 12.28
C HIS A 137 7.50 9.54 12.14
N PRO A 138 8.21 9.15 13.22
CA PRO A 138 9.30 8.17 13.15
C PRO A 138 8.91 6.84 12.49
N ASN A 139 7.71 6.34 12.78
CA ASN A 139 7.22 5.09 12.16
C ASN A 139 7.03 5.21 10.64
N ILE A 140 6.72 6.40 10.11
CA ILE A 140 6.63 6.63 8.65
C ILE A 140 8.04 6.58 8.05
N LYS A 141 9.04 7.16 8.74
CA LYS A 141 10.45 7.04 8.33
C LYS A 141 10.90 5.59 8.31
N GLU A 142 10.58 4.82 9.35
CA GLU A 142 10.89 3.38 9.44
C GLU A 142 10.27 2.60 8.28
N PHE A 143 9.02 2.91 7.93
CA PHE A 143 8.34 2.30 6.78
C PHE A 143 9.06 2.62 5.46
N LEU A 144 9.39 3.89 5.21
CA LEU A 144 10.09 4.33 4.00
C LEU A 144 11.52 3.75 3.92
N ASN A 145 12.29 3.86 5.00
CA ASN A 145 13.65 3.31 5.09
C ASN A 145 13.66 1.81 4.84
N PHE A 146 12.68 1.07 5.38
CA PHE A 146 12.55 -0.36 5.12
C PHE A 146 12.36 -0.64 3.63
N THR A 147 11.39 0.01 2.98
CA THR A 147 11.13 -0.15 1.54
C THR A 147 12.41 0.10 0.71
N PHE A 148 13.08 1.22 0.93
CA PHE A 148 14.28 1.57 0.16
C PHE A 148 15.49 0.72 0.51
N SER A 149 15.60 0.19 1.73
CA SER A 149 16.67 -0.75 2.10
C SER A 149 16.58 -2.06 1.31
N VAL A 150 15.36 -2.52 1.03
CA VAL A 150 15.13 -3.77 0.28
C VAL A 150 15.34 -3.56 -1.21
N ILE A 151 14.95 -2.38 -1.72
CA ILE A 151 15.26 -1.98 -3.09
C ILE A 151 16.79 -1.87 -3.29
N ASP A 152 17.51 -1.27 -2.33
CA ASP A 152 18.97 -1.13 -2.36
C ASP A 152 19.70 -2.47 -2.29
N GLU A 153 19.20 -3.43 -1.48
CA GLU A 153 19.73 -4.80 -1.46
C GLU A 153 19.55 -5.51 -2.82
N GLY A 154 18.54 -5.12 -3.60
CA GLY A 154 18.39 -5.47 -5.01
C GLY A 154 18.01 -6.93 -5.28
N LYS A 155 17.59 -7.69 -4.28
CA LYS A 155 17.17 -9.10 -4.44
C LYS A 155 15.73 -9.20 -4.96
N PRO A 156 15.49 -9.73 -6.19
CA PRO A 156 14.16 -9.73 -6.80
C PRO A 156 13.10 -10.46 -5.96
N HIS A 157 13.44 -11.60 -5.37
CA HIS A 157 12.50 -12.40 -4.56
C HIS A 157 12.09 -11.69 -3.26
N LYS A 158 12.96 -10.83 -2.69
CA LYS A 158 12.61 -10.03 -1.51
C LYS A 158 11.69 -8.86 -1.88
N ILE A 159 12.01 -8.15 -2.96
CA ILE A 159 11.19 -7.04 -3.45
C ILE A 159 9.80 -7.57 -3.84
N ALA A 160 9.74 -8.70 -4.56
CA ALA A 160 8.50 -9.36 -4.92
C ALA A 160 7.69 -9.79 -3.70
N ALA A 161 8.33 -10.33 -2.65
CA ALA A 161 7.63 -10.70 -1.42
C ALA A 161 6.98 -9.51 -0.71
N ILE A 162 7.69 -8.37 -0.59
CA ILE A 162 7.11 -7.15 -0.01
C ILE A 162 5.96 -6.64 -0.87
N PHE A 163 6.17 -6.58 -2.19
CA PHE A 163 5.16 -6.14 -3.14
C PHE A 163 3.89 -6.98 -3.01
N THR A 164 4.02 -8.31 -3.06
CA THR A 164 2.89 -9.24 -3.02
C THR A 164 2.21 -9.29 -1.65
N PHE A 165 2.95 -9.61 -0.59
CA PHE A 165 2.35 -9.91 0.72
C PHE A 165 2.16 -8.68 1.60
N GLY A 166 3.01 -7.67 1.43
CA GLY A 166 2.97 -6.45 2.23
C GLY A 166 2.14 -5.33 1.63
N ARG A 167 1.77 -5.43 0.34
CA ARG A 167 1.04 -4.39 -0.41
C ARG A 167 -0.11 -5.00 -1.21
N GLU A 168 0.18 -5.58 -2.37
CA GLU A 168 -0.78 -6.01 -3.39
C GLU A 168 -1.95 -6.85 -2.83
N ASN A 169 -1.66 -7.97 -2.17
CA ASN A 169 -2.70 -8.89 -1.67
C ASN A 169 -3.46 -8.35 -0.45
N LEU A 170 -2.97 -7.26 0.14
CA LEU A 170 -3.51 -6.68 1.37
C LEU A 170 -4.44 -5.50 1.08
N ILE A 171 -4.15 -4.75 0.02
CA ILE A 171 -4.81 -3.51 -0.33
C ILE A 171 -6.33 -3.68 -0.48
N PRO A 172 -6.88 -4.66 -1.22
CA PRO A 172 -8.33 -4.79 -1.40
C PRO A 172 -9.10 -4.96 -0.09
N ASN A 173 -8.68 -5.88 0.78
CA ASN A 173 -9.36 -6.10 2.07
C ASN A 173 -9.22 -4.89 3.00
N MET A 174 -8.04 -4.27 3.02
CA MET A 174 -7.77 -3.08 3.83
C MET A 174 -8.63 -1.88 3.38
N PHE A 175 -8.76 -1.65 2.07
CA PHE A 175 -9.60 -0.60 1.52
C PHE A 175 -11.09 -0.87 1.72
N ASN A 176 -11.52 -2.13 1.69
CA ASN A 176 -12.89 -2.51 2.06
C ASN A 176 -13.23 -2.08 3.50
N GLU A 177 -12.34 -2.32 4.48
CA GLU A 177 -12.59 -1.90 5.87
C GLU A 177 -12.61 -0.36 6.02
N ILE A 178 -11.73 0.33 5.29
CA ILE A 178 -11.69 1.80 5.26
C ILE A 178 -12.99 2.37 4.67
N LEU A 179 -13.44 1.88 3.52
CA LEU A 179 -14.66 2.33 2.85
C LEU A 179 -15.90 2.12 3.73
N ARG A 180 -16.02 0.96 4.38
CA ARG A 180 -17.15 0.64 5.28
C ARG A 180 -17.32 1.67 6.39
N GLU A 181 -16.23 2.10 7.02
CA GLU A 181 -16.31 3.11 8.08
C GLU A 181 -16.61 4.51 7.52
N PHE A 182 -16.13 4.82 6.31
CA PHE A 182 -16.37 6.14 5.69
C PHE A 182 -17.83 6.32 5.30
N GLU A 183 -18.43 5.32 4.64
CA GLU A 183 -19.84 5.36 4.26
C GLU A 183 -20.77 5.42 5.49
N LYS A 184 -20.35 4.81 6.61
CA LYS A 184 -21.08 4.84 7.87
C LYS A 184 -21.02 6.21 8.56
N ASN A 185 -19.85 6.85 8.58
CA ASN A 185 -19.60 8.02 9.43
C ASN A 185 -19.65 9.36 8.66
N ILE A 186 -19.36 9.38 7.35
CA ILE A 186 -19.23 10.60 6.54
C ILE A 186 -20.38 10.71 5.51
N THR A 187 -21.44 11.44 5.86
CA THR A 187 -22.65 11.55 5.00
C THR A 187 -22.86 12.92 4.37
N ASN A 188 -22.12 13.94 4.81
CA ASN A 188 -22.35 15.36 4.43
C ASN A 188 -21.24 15.97 3.56
N VAL A 189 -20.26 15.18 3.13
CA VAL A 189 -19.14 15.61 2.31
C VAL A 189 -19.03 14.68 1.11
N ASP A 190 -18.80 15.25 -0.08
CA ASP A 190 -18.53 14.45 -1.27
C ASP A 190 -17.10 13.88 -1.18
N ILE A 191 -17.03 12.55 -1.04
CA ILE A 191 -15.79 11.78 -1.02
C ILE A 191 -15.69 10.85 -2.24
N SER A 192 -16.47 11.08 -3.28
CA SER A 192 -16.62 10.18 -4.44
C SER A 192 -15.31 9.87 -5.16
N LYS A 193 -14.37 10.82 -5.24
CA LYS A 193 -13.03 10.57 -5.82
C LYS A 193 -12.20 9.61 -4.98
N LEU A 194 -12.31 9.69 -3.66
CA LEU A 194 -11.61 8.78 -2.76
C LEU A 194 -12.23 7.38 -2.81
N ILE A 195 -13.56 7.31 -2.84
CA ILE A 195 -14.28 6.04 -3.05
C ILE A 195 -13.83 5.40 -4.36
N TYR A 196 -13.86 6.17 -5.45
CA TYR A 196 -13.39 5.71 -6.75
C TYR A 196 -11.96 5.18 -6.70
N TYR A 197 -11.02 5.91 -6.08
CA TYR A 197 -9.64 5.45 -5.93
C TYR A 197 -9.56 4.08 -5.24
N PHE A 198 -10.30 3.86 -4.14
CA PHE A 198 -10.29 2.58 -3.43
C PHE A 198 -10.99 1.47 -4.21
N GLU A 199 -12.14 1.74 -4.81
CA GLU A 199 -12.85 0.78 -5.67
C GLU A 199 -11.98 0.31 -6.83
N ARG A 200 -11.19 1.20 -7.45
CA ARG A 200 -10.24 0.82 -8.52
C ARG A 200 -9.22 -0.23 -8.07
N HIS A 201 -8.72 -0.15 -6.83
CA HIS A 201 -7.76 -1.14 -6.31
C HIS A 201 -8.47 -2.43 -5.86
N ILE A 202 -9.73 -2.35 -5.42
CA ILE A 202 -10.51 -3.56 -5.10
C ILE A 202 -10.82 -4.34 -6.40
N GLU A 203 -11.32 -3.65 -7.43
CA GLU A 203 -11.71 -4.26 -8.70
C GLU A 203 -10.52 -4.81 -9.51
N LEU A 204 -9.39 -4.10 -9.53
CA LEU A 204 -8.24 -4.49 -10.36
C LEU A 204 -7.40 -5.60 -9.71
N ASP A 205 -7.25 -5.59 -8.38
CA ASP A 205 -6.21 -6.39 -7.73
C ASP A 205 -6.70 -7.73 -7.17
N GLU A 206 -8.00 -7.88 -6.89
CA GLU A 206 -8.54 -9.05 -6.17
C GLU A 206 -8.57 -10.33 -7.02
N ASP A 207 -8.91 -10.23 -8.31
CA ASP A 207 -9.13 -11.42 -9.16
C ASP A 207 -7.96 -11.77 -10.09
N GLU A 208 -7.19 -10.79 -10.58
CA GLU A 208 -6.11 -11.04 -11.56
C GLU A 208 -4.70 -10.86 -10.98
N HIS A 209 -4.39 -9.70 -10.40
CA HIS A 209 -3.04 -9.39 -9.95
C HIS A 209 -2.61 -10.21 -8.74
N GLY A 210 -3.52 -10.46 -7.79
CA GLY A 210 -3.24 -11.21 -6.57
C GLY A 210 -2.63 -12.60 -6.82
N PRO A 211 -3.31 -13.51 -7.54
CA PRO A 211 -2.78 -14.83 -7.88
C PRO A 211 -1.47 -14.78 -8.67
N MET A 212 -1.36 -13.88 -9.65
CA MET A 212 -0.16 -13.73 -10.47
C MET A 212 1.04 -13.23 -9.65
N ALA A 213 0.82 -12.37 -8.66
CA ALA A 213 1.85 -11.90 -7.75
C ALA A 213 2.39 -13.04 -6.86
N LEU A 214 1.53 -13.97 -6.43
CA LEU A 214 1.95 -15.18 -5.71
C LEU A 214 2.78 -16.11 -6.60
N GLU A 215 2.37 -16.29 -7.86
CA GLU A 215 3.14 -17.06 -8.84
C GLU A 215 4.52 -16.43 -9.10
N MET A 216 4.60 -15.11 -9.22
CA MET A 216 5.87 -14.38 -9.35
C MET A 216 6.82 -14.69 -8.18
N VAL A 217 6.34 -14.64 -6.94
CA VAL A 217 7.17 -14.99 -5.77
C VAL A 217 7.67 -16.43 -5.85
N SER A 218 6.77 -17.38 -6.14
CA SER A 218 7.12 -18.80 -6.28
C SER A 218 8.17 -19.02 -7.37
N HIS A 219 8.02 -18.37 -8.52
CA HIS A 219 8.98 -18.41 -9.62
C HIS A 219 10.34 -17.85 -9.22
N LEU A 220 10.40 -16.73 -8.52
CA LEU A 220 11.67 -16.12 -8.10
C LEU A 220 12.37 -16.92 -7.00
N ALA A 221 11.60 -17.61 -6.15
CA ALA A 221 12.10 -18.49 -5.11
C ALA A 221 12.64 -19.81 -5.66
N HIS A 222 12.01 -20.37 -6.70
CA HIS A 222 12.27 -21.73 -7.20
C HIS A 222 12.26 -22.76 -6.05
N ASN A 223 13.15 -23.76 -6.10
CA ASN A 223 13.36 -24.73 -5.03
C ASN A 223 14.50 -24.32 -4.08
N ASP A 224 14.83 -23.03 -3.98
CA ASP A 224 15.92 -22.52 -3.15
C ASP A 224 15.41 -22.22 -1.73
N SER A 225 15.77 -23.05 -0.75
CA SER A 225 15.33 -22.89 0.63
C SER A 225 15.77 -21.55 1.24
N LYS A 226 16.94 -21.04 0.87
CA LYS A 226 17.43 -19.77 1.41
C LYS A 226 16.57 -18.61 0.94
N LYS A 227 16.15 -18.61 -0.32
CA LYS A 227 15.24 -17.57 -0.83
C LYS A 227 13.89 -17.63 -0.14
N TRP A 228 13.36 -18.82 0.11
CA TRP A 228 12.13 -18.99 0.86
C TRP A 228 12.23 -18.48 2.31
N ASP A 229 13.35 -18.74 3.00
CA ASP A 229 13.59 -18.19 4.35
C ASP A 229 13.69 -16.65 4.32
N GLU A 230 14.34 -16.09 3.30
CA GLU A 230 14.40 -14.64 3.10
C GLU A 230 13.02 -14.04 2.78
N ILE A 231 12.17 -14.75 2.02
CA ILE A 231 10.78 -14.37 1.73
C ILE A 231 9.95 -14.37 3.01
N GLU A 232 10.00 -15.44 3.82
CA GLU A 232 9.26 -15.51 5.10
C GLU A 232 9.60 -14.33 5.98
N LYS A 233 10.89 -14.11 6.24
CA LYS A 233 11.35 -13.04 7.11
C LYS A 233 10.92 -11.66 6.61
N ILE A 234 11.11 -11.38 5.32
CA ILE A 234 10.83 -10.04 4.79
C ILE A 234 9.34 -9.75 4.67
N SER A 235 8.51 -10.76 4.41
CA SER A 235 7.05 -10.60 4.38
C SER A 235 6.49 -10.26 5.76
N ILE A 236 7.01 -10.90 6.81
CA ILE A 236 6.63 -10.58 8.20
C ILE A 236 7.03 -9.13 8.52
N GLU A 237 8.29 -8.78 8.26
CA GLU A 237 8.80 -7.43 8.54
C GLU A 237 8.03 -6.35 7.75
N ALA A 238 7.64 -6.64 6.50
CA ALA A 238 6.85 -5.72 5.69
C ALA A 238 5.47 -5.40 6.29
N LEU A 239 4.81 -6.39 6.88
CA LEU A 239 3.54 -6.20 7.58
C LEU A 239 3.73 -5.48 8.92
N GLU A 240 4.81 -5.77 9.65
CA GLU A 240 5.15 -5.04 10.88
C GLU A 240 5.37 -3.55 10.60
N LYS A 241 6.13 -3.22 9.55
CA LYS A 241 6.34 -1.83 9.13
C LYS A 241 5.04 -1.17 8.65
N ARG A 242 4.15 -1.91 7.97
CA ARG A 242 2.83 -1.43 7.58
C ARG A 242 1.94 -1.13 8.80
N ILE A 243 1.95 -1.99 9.81
CA ILE A 243 1.25 -1.75 11.08
C ILE A 243 1.81 -0.49 11.76
N LEU A 244 3.12 -0.31 11.79
CA LEU A 244 3.73 0.91 12.36
C LEU A 244 3.30 2.18 11.63
N LEU A 245 3.12 2.13 10.30
CA LEU A 245 2.54 3.24 9.54
C LEU A 245 1.09 3.51 9.99
N TRP A 246 0.28 2.46 10.19
CA TRP A 246 -1.09 2.61 10.69
C TRP A 246 -1.12 3.19 12.12
N ASP A 247 -0.23 2.73 13.00
CA ASP A 247 -0.04 3.30 14.34
C ASP A 247 0.34 4.80 14.26
N ALA A 248 1.19 5.19 13.30
CA ALA A 248 1.57 6.58 13.08
C ALA A 248 0.40 7.48 12.68
N ILE A 249 -0.52 6.95 11.87
CA ILE A 249 -1.72 7.66 11.45
C ILE A 249 -2.69 7.76 12.65
N ASP A 250 -2.87 6.65 13.37
CA ASP A 250 -3.73 6.58 14.56
C ASP A 250 -3.32 7.60 15.64
N ASP A 251 -2.02 7.74 15.88
CA ASP A 251 -1.48 8.70 16.86
C ASP A 251 -1.68 10.17 16.47
N GLN A 252 -1.89 10.44 15.18
CA GLN A 252 -2.09 11.80 14.65
C GLN A 252 -3.56 12.20 14.53
N ILE A 253 -4.48 11.24 14.57
CA ILE A 253 -5.93 11.50 14.63
C ILE A 253 -6.29 12.04 16.02
N LYS A 254 -6.81 13.27 16.07
CA LYS A 254 -6.97 14.04 17.32
C LYS A 254 -8.30 13.80 18.03
N ASN A 255 -9.32 13.27 17.34
CA ASN A 255 -10.64 13.06 17.92
C ASN A 255 -10.70 11.75 18.72
N LYS A 256 -10.45 11.85 20.03
CA LYS A 256 -10.68 10.75 20.97
C LYS A 256 -12.15 10.62 21.41
N SER A 257 -12.99 11.63 21.18
CA SER A 257 -14.25 11.78 21.94
C SER A 257 -15.38 10.84 21.54
N TRP A 258 -15.35 10.23 20.35
CA TRP A 258 -16.40 9.32 19.91
C TRP A 258 -15.98 7.84 20.05
N SER A 259 -14.69 7.52 19.86
CA SER A 259 -14.13 6.18 20.15
C SER A 259 -14.39 5.71 21.59
N GLU A 260 -14.28 6.60 22.59
CA GLU A 260 -14.54 6.28 24.00
C GLU A 260 -16.02 5.92 24.28
N GLN A 261 -16.97 6.40 23.46
CA GLN A 261 -18.39 6.06 23.59
C GLN A 261 -18.74 4.74 22.89
N ARG A 262 -18.11 4.41 21.76
CA ARG A 262 -18.32 3.12 21.06
C ARG A 262 -17.66 1.94 21.76
N ASP A 263 -16.45 2.11 22.29
CA ASP A 263 -15.79 1.10 23.13
C ASP A 263 -16.62 0.74 24.37
N SER A 264 -17.41 1.71 24.88
CA SER A 264 -18.35 1.47 25.99
C SER A 264 -19.60 0.65 25.59
N ASN A 265 -19.91 0.58 24.30
CA ASN A 265 -21.10 -0.09 23.75
C ASN A 265 -20.82 -1.51 23.19
N ASN A 266 -19.57 -1.97 23.18
CA ASN A 266 -19.20 -3.33 22.74
C ASN A 266 -19.69 -3.69 21.33
N GLU A 267 -19.78 -2.71 20.42
CA GLU A 267 -20.13 -2.97 19.02
C GLU A 267 -18.94 -3.66 18.32
N THR A 268 -19.07 -4.95 18.00
CA THR A 268 -18.03 -5.74 17.32
C THR A 268 -18.14 -5.63 15.79
N TYR A 269 -17.00 -5.51 15.13
CA TYR A 269 -16.83 -5.45 13.67
C TYR A 269 -17.08 -6.80 13.00
N SER A 270 -18.34 -7.21 12.86
CA SER A 270 -18.70 -8.25 11.90
C SER A 270 -20.20 -8.21 11.62
N LEU A 271 -20.60 -7.48 10.58
CA LEU A 271 -21.83 -7.80 9.86
C LEU A 271 -21.42 -8.40 8.51
N ASN A 272 -21.51 -9.73 8.43
CA ASN A 272 -21.40 -10.47 7.19
C ASN A 272 -22.50 -9.98 6.23
N TYR A 273 -22.11 -9.33 5.14
CA TYR A 273 -22.99 -9.10 4.00
C TYR A 273 -22.66 -10.13 2.93
N ASN A 274 -23.32 -11.30 3.02
CA ASN A 274 -23.63 -12.08 1.85
C ASN A 274 -24.98 -11.57 1.32
N THR A 275 -24.95 -10.75 0.27
CA THR A 275 -26.06 -10.58 -0.68
C THR A 275 -25.51 -10.23 -2.05
#